data_AF-A0A0M0JA64-F1
#
_entry.id   AF-A0A0M0JA64-F1
#
_cell.length_a   1.000
_cell.length_b   1.000
_cell.length_c   1.000
_cell.angle_alpha   90.00
_cell.angle_beta   90.00
_cell.angle_gamma   90.00
#
_symmetry.space_group_name_H-M   'P 1'
#
loop_
_entity.id
_entity.type
_entity.pdbx_description
1 polymer ?
#
loop_
_entity_poly.entity_id
_entity_poly.type
_entity_poly.pdbx_seq_one_letter_code
_entity_poly.pdbx_strand_id
1 'polypeptide(L)'
;MGAADALTDLQLQNGYSGHRAYSLSKLCDAMISQELHARYGDPPLLTFNTMDPTEQIGLGADTKMLRAGWGEWGSSASRATISADMMMAEGWAGRSGEGFSSTREVADPVARKFLWDELTALTGAQYP
;
A
#
# COMPACT_ATOMS: atom_id res chain seq x y z
N MET A 1 2.24 6.13 -18.92
CA MET A 1 3.13 4.94 -18.84
C MET A 1 2.88 4.33 -17.48
N GLY A 2 2.47 3.06 -17.42
CA GLY A 2 2.13 2.38 -16.16
C GLY A 2 3.36 2.00 -15.35
N ALA A 3 3.17 1.66 -14.08
CA ALA A 3 4.26 1.30 -13.18
C ALA A 3 4.80 -0.13 -13.41
N ALA A 4 4.24 -0.87 -14.37
CA ALA A 4 4.67 -2.22 -14.73
C ALA A 4 6.17 -2.33 -15.06
N ASP A 5 6.72 -1.37 -15.81
CA ASP A 5 8.16 -1.35 -16.14
C ASP A 5 9.03 -1.19 -14.88
N ALA A 6 8.48 -0.61 -13.82
CA ALA A 6 9.21 -0.36 -12.58
C ALA A 6 9.26 -1.57 -11.64
N LEU A 7 8.35 -2.55 -11.78
CA LEU A 7 8.46 -3.83 -11.06
C LEU A 7 9.65 -4.66 -11.55
N THR A 8 10.17 -4.38 -12.75
CA THR A 8 11.37 -5.04 -13.29
C THR A 8 12.68 -4.40 -12.81
N ASP A 9 12.60 -3.30 -12.04
CA ASP A 9 13.76 -2.56 -11.53
C ASP A 9 13.56 -2.13 -10.06
N LEU A 10 13.21 -3.09 -9.20
CA LEU A 10 13.00 -2.84 -7.76
C LEU A 10 14.27 -2.33 -7.05
N GLN A 11 15.44 -2.58 -7.63
CA GLN A 11 16.73 -2.13 -7.11
C GLN A 11 17.21 -0.80 -7.71
N LEU A 12 16.38 -0.14 -8.54
CA LEU A 12 16.64 1.20 -9.11
C LEU A 12 17.94 1.29 -9.91
N GLN A 13 18.31 0.22 -10.61
CA GLN A 13 19.53 0.13 -11.43
C GLN A 13 19.51 1.05 -12.65
N ASN A 14 18.33 1.48 -13.10
CA ASN A 14 18.17 2.42 -14.21
C ASN A 14 18.10 3.90 -13.76
N GLY A 15 18.55 4.18 -12.54
CA GLY A 15 18.68 5.53 -11.99
C GLY A 15 17.75 5.80 -10.82
N TYR A 16 18.29 6.51 -9.82
CA TYR A 16 17.57 6.85 -8.59
C TYR A 16 16.80 8.16 -8.73
N SER A 17 15.53 8.13 -8.33
CA SER A 17 14.73 9.32 -8.02
C SER A 17 14.00 9.06 -6.71
N GLY A 18 14.18 9.95 -5.72
CA GLY A 18 13.56 9.77 -4.41
C GLY A 18 12.03 9.71 -4.47
N HIS A 19 11.42 10.55 -5.30
CA HIS A 19 9.97 10.51 -5.53
C HIS A 19 9.53 9.20 -6.17
N ARG A 20 10.24 8.75 -7.21
CA ARG A 20 9.93 7.48 -7.89
C ARG A 20 10.08 6.29 -6.94
N ALA A 21 11.18 6.22 -6.21
CA ALA A 21 11.45 5.15 -5.25
C ALA A 21 10.35 5.08 -4.18
N TYR A 22 9.94 6.24 -3.66
CA TYR A 22 8.83 6.34 -2.71
C TYR A 22 7.49 5.91 -3.31
N SER A 23 7.11 6.42 -4.49
CA SER A 23 5.85 6.01 -5.13
C SER A 23 5.81 4.51 -5.43
N LEU A 24 6.95 3.93 -5.82
CA LEU A 24 7.05 2.49 -6.06
C LEU A 24 6.95 1.68 -4.78
N SER A 25 7.55 2.11 -3.67
CA SER A 25 7.38 1.39 -2.41
C SER A 25 5.92 1.40 -1.94
N LYS A 26 5.18 2.48 -2.21
CA LYS A 26 3.72 2.54 -1.93
C LYS A 26 2.88 1.66 -2.83
N LEU A 27 3.26 1.54 -4.11
CA LEU A 27 2.65 0.55 -4.97
C LEU A 27 2.91 -0.88 -4.46
N CYS A 28 4.14 -1.18 -4.01
CA CYS A 28 4.48 -2.47 -3.42
C CYS A 28 3.65 -2.75 -2.16
N ASP A 29 3.51 -1.78 -1.24
CA ASP A 29 2.66 -1.91 -0.04
C ASP A 29 1.23 -2.34 -0.43
N ALA A 30 0.65 -1.70 -1.45
CA ALA A 30 -0.70 -2.02 -1.94
C ALA A 30 -0.80 -3.40 -2.58
N MET A 31 0.17 -3.76 -3.44
CA MET A 31 0.24 -5.08 -4.07
C MET A 31 0.42 -6.20 -3.06
N ILE A 32 1.29 -6.02 -2.05
CA ILE A 32 1.52 -7.00 -0.98
C ILE A 32 0.23 -7.22 -0.18
N SER A 33 -0.47 -6.16 0.21
CA SER A 33 -1.74 -6.29 0.93
C SER A 33 -2.78 -7.07 0.14
N GLN A 34 -2.89 -6.83 -1.16
CA GLN A 34 -3.85 -7.53 -2.01
C GLN A 34 -3.45 -9.00 -2.24
N GLU A 35 -2.16 -9.31 -2.25
CA GLU A 35 -1.66 -10.69 -2.31
C GLU A 35 -1.89 -11.44 -1.00
N LEU A 36 -1.68 -10.77 0.15
CA LEU A 36 -2.03 -11.31 1.47
C LEU A 36 -3.52 -11.61 1.57
N HIS A 37 -4.37 -10.69 1.11
CA HIS A 37 -5.82 -10.91 0.99
C HIS A 37 -6.11 -12.17 0.18
N ALA A 38 -5.51 -12.32 -1.01
CA ALA A 38 -5.76 -13.45 -1.88
C ALA A 38 -5.29 -14.80 -1.30
N ARG A 39 -4.21 -14.81 -0.51
CA ARG A 39 -3.62 -16.03 0.07
C ARG A 39 -4.22 -16.42 1.40
N TYR A 40 -4.52 -15.44 2.24
CA TYR A 40 -4.79 -15.64 3.67
C TYR A 40 -6.05 -14.91 4.15
N GLY A 41 -6.75 -14.17 3.28
CA GLY A 41 -7.96 -13.46 3.66
C GLY A 41 -9.06 -14.44 4.09
N ASP A 42 -9.57 -14.23 5.30
CA ASP A 42 -10.65 -15.02 5.91
C ASP A 42 -11.57 -14.10 6.71
N PRO A 43 -12.30 -13.17 6.06
CA PRO A 43 -13.16 -12.23 6.78
C PRO A 43 -14.31 -12.97 7.51
N PRO A 44 -14.65 -12.59 8.76
CA PRO A 44 -14.10 -11.45 9.51
C PRO A 44 -12.88 -11.77 10.38
N LEU A 45 -12.36 -13.00 10.35
CA LEU A 45 -11.26 -13.47 11.21
C LEU A 45 -9.91 -12.85 10.86
N LEU A 46 -9.61 -12.71 9.57
CA LEU A 46 -8.36 -12.12 9.09
C LEU A 46 -8.61 -11.28 7.83
N THR A 47 -8.37 -9.98 7.95
CA THR A 47 -8.59 -9.01 6.88
C THR A 47 -7.31 -8.27 6.51
N PHE A 48 -7.18 -7.94 5.22
CA PHE A 48 -6.05 -7.18 4.69
C PHE A 48 -6.59 -6.06 3.83
N ASN A 49 -6.30 -4.81 4.21
CA ASN A 49 -6.79 -3.62 3.52
C ASN A 49 -5.64 -2.62 3.37
N THR A 50 -5.76 -1.75 2.38
CA THR A 50 -4.86 -0.60 2.19
C THR A 50 -5.59 0.70 2.44
N MET A 51 -4.83 1.73 2.76
CA MET A 51 -5.34 3.07 3.05
C MET A 51 -4.36 4.10 2.54
N ASP A 52 -4.89 5.14 1.89
CA ASP A 52 -4.20 6.41 1.80
C ASP A 52 -4.91 7.43 2.69
N PRO A 53 -4.26 7.88 3.77
CA PRO A 53 -4.85 8.79 4.72
C PRO A 53 -5.02 10.21 4.18
N THR A 54 -4.51 10.52 2.99
CA THR A 54 -4.57 11.85 2.36
C THR A 54 -5.55 11.93 1.20
N GLU A 55 -5.71 10.86 0.40
CA GLU A 55 -6.59 10.87 -0.78
C GLU A 55 -7.99 10.33 -0.52
N GLN A 56 -8.17 9.40 0.42
CA GLN A 56 -9.41 8.61 0.46
C GLN A 56 -10.53 9.23 1.30
N ILE A 57 -10.26 9.86 2.45
CA ILE A 57 -11.35 10.31 3.36
C ILE A 57 -11.01 11.58 4.21
N GLY A 58 -9.86 12.25 4.02
CA GLY A 58 -9.58 13.50 4.75
C GLY A 58 -8.10 13.90 4.85
N LEU A 59 -7.83 14.96 5.61
CA LEU A 59 -6.47 15.47 5.86
C LEU A 59 -5.67 14.43 6.68
N GLY A 60 -4.76 13.71 6.02
CA GLY A 60 -3.76 12.87 6.70
C GLY A 60 -2.89 13.67 7.67
N ALA A 61 -2.05 13.02 8.47
CA ALA A 61 -1.20 13.73 9.43
C ALA A 61 -0.26 14.73 8.72
N ASP A 62 -0.02 15.89 9.35
CA ASP A 62 0.98 16.87 8.93
C ASP A 62 2.38 16.26 9.08
N THR A 63 2.87 15.67 7.99
CA THR A 63 4.18 15.04 7.94
C THR A 63 5.23 15.98 7.37
N LYS A 64 6.50 15.71 7.70
CA LYS A 64 7.64 16.40 7.09
C LYS A 64 7.66 16.27 5.56
N MET A 65 7.07 15.22 4.99
CA MET A 65 6.99 15.05 3.53
C MET A 65 6.01 16.04 2.92
N LEU A 66 4.83 16.23 3.52
CA LEU A 66 3.85 17.23 3.06
C LEU A 66 4.44 18.64 3.16
N ARG A 67 5.13 18.96 4.27
CA ARG A 67 5.86 20.23 4.43
C ARG A 67 7.00 20.44 3.42
N ALA A 68 7.52 19.35 2.85
CA ALA A 68 8.53 19.37 1.80
C ALA A 68 7.93 19.42 0.39
N GLY A 69 6.60 19.60 0.25
CA GLY A 69 5.92 19.78 -1.04
C GLY A 69 5.45 18.50 -1.73
N TRP A 70 5.34 17.39 -1.00
CA TRP A 70 4.95 16.08 -1.57
C TRP A 70 3.42 15.88 -1.66
N GLY A 71 2.62 16.85 -1.24
CA GLY A 71 1.15 16.77 -1.26
C GLY A 71 0.51 17.98 -0.58
N GLU A 72 -0.81 17.95 -0.43
CA GLU A 72 -1.56 18.99 0.28
C GLU A 72 -1.32 18.94 1.80
N TRP A 73 -1.65 20.02 2.51
CA TRP A 73 -1.33 20.19 3.93
C TRP A 73 -2.08 19.16 4.79
N GLY A 74 -1.42 18.62 5.83
CA GLY A 74 -2.03 17.62 6.73
C GLY A 74 -2.72 18.23 7.96
N SER A 75 -3.47 17.41 8.69
CA SER A 75 -4.05 17.73 9.99
C SER A 75 -3.06 17.47 11.14
N SER A 76 -3.35 17.98 12.34
CA SER A 76 -2.58 17.60 13.52
C SER A 76 -2.66 16.09 13.76
N ALA A 77 -1.62 15.49 14.35
CA ALA A 77 -1.60 14.06 14.64
C ALA A 77 -2.81 13.61 15.47
N SER A 78 -3.29 14.46 16.38
CA SER A 78 -4.50 14.23 17.19
C SER A 78 -5.81 14.17 16.41
N ARG A 79 -5.82 14.60 15.14
CA ARG A 79 -7.00 14.63 14.25
C ARG A 79 -6.89 13.64 13.09
N ALA A 80 -5.72 13.04 12.89
CA ALA A 80 -5.48 12.02 11.86
C ALA A 80 -5.88 10.62 12.36
N THR A 81 -7.17 10.42 12.63
CA THR A 81 -7.71 9.21 13.29
C THR A 81 -8.02 8.05 12.35
N ILE A 82 -7.89 8.24 11.03
CA ILE A 82 -8.39 7.30 10.03
C ILE A 82 -7.85 5.87 10.17
N SER A 83 -6.61 5.70 10.65
CA SER A 83 -6.07 4.38 10.95
C SER A 83 -6.79 3.69 12.10
N ALA A 84 -7.11 4.43 13.16
CA ALA A 84 -7.93 3.92 14.26
C ALA A 84 -9.35 3.62 13.79
N ASP A 85 -9.93 4.46 12.93
CA ASP A 85 -11.27 4.25 12.38
C ASP A 85 -11.33 2.98 11.52
N MET A 86 -10.32 2.73 10.68
CA MET A 86 -10.23 1.49 9.89
C MET A 86 -10.06 0.23 10.73
N MET A 87 -9.39 0.33 11.88
CA MET A 87 -9.17 -0.80 12.78
C MET A 87 -10.38 -1.09 13.67
N MET A 88 -11.12 -0.05 14.09
CA MET A 88 -12.07 -0.15 15.20
C MET A 88 -13.52 0.10 14.82
N ALA A 89 -13.80 0.83 13.72
CA ALA A 89 -15.17 1.18 13.37
C ALA A 89 -15.90 -0.03 12.79
N GLU A 90 -17.16 -0.21 13.21
CA GLU A 90 -18.03 -1.30 12.75
C GLU A 90 -18.19 -1.33 11.23
N GLY A 91 -18.15 -0.17 10.56
CA GLY A 91 -18.19 -0.07 9.09
C GLY A 91 -16.99 -0.69 8.36
N TRP A 92 -15.94 -1.11 9.08
CA TRP A 92 -14.81 -1.86 8.56
C TRP A 92 -14.81 -3.34 8.96
N ALA A 93 -15.70 -3.75 9.87
CA ALA A 93 -15.81 -5.15 10.29
C ALA A 93 -16.15 -6.05 9.09
N GLY A 94 -15.38 -7.14 8.94
CA GLY A 94 -15.57 -8.10 7.85
C GLY A 94 -15.14 -7.64 6.45
N ARG A 95 -14.59 -6.43 6.30
CA ARG A 95 -14.10 -5.93 5.00
C ARG A 95 -12.64 -6.31 4.79
N SER A 96 -12.31 -6.82 3.61
CA SER A 96 -10.98 -7.29 3.22
C SER A 96 -10.78 -7.05 1.72
N GLY A 97 -9.55 -6.76 1.30
CA GLY A 97 -9.21 -6.46 -0.10
C GLY A 97 -9.60 -5.05 -0.55
N GLU A 98 -9.81 -4.12 0.39
CA GLU A 98 -10.27 -2.76 0.11
C GLU A 98 -9.11 -1.75 0.00
N GLY A 99 -9.43 -0.57 -0.54
CA GLY A 99 -8.49 0.54 -0.74
C GLY A 99 -8.09 0.68 -2.21
N PHE A 100 -6.81 0.43 -2.52
CA PHE A 100 -6.26 0.60 -3.88
C PHE A 100 -6.48 -0.58 -4.83
N SER A 101 -7.39 -1.48 -4.52
CA SER A 101 -7.58 -2.76 -5.23
C SER A 101 -7.97 -2.62 -6.71
N SER A 102 -8.51 -1.46 -7.13
CA SER A 102 -8.83 -1.14 -8.52
C SER A 102 -7.66 -0.58 -9.33
N THR A 103 -6.54 -0.23 -8.68
CA THR A 103 -5.32 0.21 -9.37
C THR A 103 -4.81 -0.92 -10.25
N ARG A 104 -4.53 -0.65 -11.53
CA ARG A 104 -4.23 -1.69 -12.54
C ARG A 104 -3.20 -2.72 -12.06
N GLU A 105 -2.04 -2.26 -11.57
CA GLU A 105 -0.96 -3.11 -11.07
C GLU A 105 -1.36 -3.86 -9.79
N VAL A 106 -2.15 -3.25 -8.91
CA VAL A 106 -2.68 -3.88 -7.69
C VAL A 106 -3.72 -4.93 -8.03
N ALA A 107 -4.54 -4.72 -9.06
CA ALA A 107 -5.57 -5.66 -9.50
C ALA A 107 -4.98 -6.90 -10.21
N ASP A 108 -3.79 -6.79 -10.79
CA ASP A 108 -3.14 -7.85 -11.57
C ASP A 108 -2.53 -8.97 -10.67
N PRO A 109 -3.13 -10.19 -10.64
CA PRO A 109 -2.63 -11.27 -9.81
C PRO A 109 -1.25 -11.80 -10.23
N VAL A 110 -0.90 -11.69 -11.53
CA VAL A 110 0.40 -12.15 -12.02
C VAL A 110 1.50 -11.20 -11.53
N ALA A 111 1.26 -9.90 -11.64
CA ALA A 111 2.20 -8.88 -11.15
C ALA A 111 2.40 -8.96 -9.63
N ARG A 112 1.32 -9.15 -8.86
CA ARG A 112 1.41 -9.32 -7.40
C ARG A 112 2.18 -10.57 -7.00
N LYS A 113 1.92 -11.70 -7.65
CA LYS A 113 2.66 -12.93 -7.40
C LYS A 113 4.14 -12.76 -7.71
N PHE A 114 4.49 -12.13 -8.83
CA PHE A 114 5.88 -11.86 -9.18
C PHE A 114 6.58 -11.04 -8.09
N LEU A 115 5.96 -9.93 -7.65
CA LEU A 115 6.50 -9.11 -6.57
C LEU A 115 6.68 -9.91 -5.27
N TRP A 116 5.70 -10.73 -4.90
CA TRP A 116 5.77 -11.59 -3.71
C TRP A 116 6.97 -12.55 -3.76
N ASP A 117 7.16 -13.22 -4.90
CA ASP A 117 8.25 -14.17 -5.08
C ASP A 117 9.62 -13.47 -5.00
N GLU A 118 9.78 -12.32 -5.64
CA GLU A 118 10.99 -11.49 -5.57
C GLU A 118 11.29 -11.04 -4.14
N LEU A 119 10.28 -10.53 -3.41
CA LEU A 119 10.44 -10.11 -2.02
C LEU A 119 10.79 -11.29 -1.11
N THR A 120 10.18 -12.45 -1.33
CA THR A 120 10.49 -13.67 -0.59
C THR A 120 11.94 -14.10 -0.82
N ALA A 121 12.41 -14.06 -2.07
CA ALA A 121 13.80 -14.38 -2.41
C ALA A 121 14.80 -13.39 -1.80
N LEU A 122 14.49 -12.09 -1.83
CA LEU A 122 15.34 -11.02 -1.27
C LEU A 122 15.42 -11.06 0.26
N THR A 123 14.31 -11.36 0.93
CA THR A 123 14.22 -11.30 2.40
C THR A 123 14.50 -12.65 3.08
N GLY A 124 14.37 -13.76 2.34
CA GLY A 124 14.39 -15.10 2.91
C GLY A 124 13.17 -15.42 3.78
N ALA A 125 12.10 -14.62 3.69
CA ALA A 125 10.88 -14.83 4.45
C ALA A 125 10.26 -16.20 4.14
N GLN A 126 9.66 -16.80 5.17
CA GLN A 126 8.90 -18.04 5.05
C GLN A 126 7.50 -17.78 5.56
N TYR A 127 6.50 -18.20 4.78
CA TYR A 127 5.10 -18.03 5.10
C TYR A 127 4.45 -19.40 5.36
N PRO A 128 3.43 -19.47 6.23
CA PRO A 128 2.71 -20.70 6.54
C PRO A 128 2.05 -21.35 5.32
#